data_AF-A0A7V6H2U4-F1
#
_entry.id   AF-A0A7V6H2U4-F1
#
_cell.length_a   1.000
_cell.length_b   1.000
_cell.length_c   1.000
_cell.angle_alpha   90.00
_cell.angle_beta   90.00
_cell.angle_gamma   90.00
#
_symmetry.space_group_name_H-M   'P 1'
#
loop_
_entity.id
_entity.type
_entity.pdbx_description
1 polymer ?
#
loop_
_entity_poly.entity_id
_entity_poly.type
_entity_poly.pdbx_seq_one_letter_code
_entity_poly.pdbx_strand_id
1 'polypeptide(L)'
;MPKRNDIHKILIIGSGPIVIGQACEFDYSGTQACKALRKLGYEIVLVNSNPATIMTDPEMADFTYIEPLNEYSLTEIIKKERPDALLPNLGGQTALNLSLELAN
;
A
#
# COMPACT_ATOMS: atom_id res chain seq x y z
N MET A 1 3.21 -13.86 17.70
CA MET A 1 2.59 -14.75 16.71
C MET A 1 3.57 -14.92 15.56
N PRO A 2 3.80 -16.14 15.07
CA PRO A 2 4.67 -16.39 13.91
C PRO A 2 4.05 -15.82 12.61
N LYS A 3 4.85 -15.80 11.52
CA LYS A 3 4.41 -15.44 10.16
C LYS A 3 3.17 -16.27 9.78
N ARG A 4 2.17 -15.62 9.15
CA ARG A 4 1.03 -16.31 8.54
C ARG A 4 1.44 -16.99 7.23
N ASN A 5 1.06 -18.25 7.05
CA ASN A 5 1.41 -19.08 5.90
C ASN A 5 0.31 -19.12 4.82
N ASP A 6 -0.85 -18.56 5.12
CA ASP A 6 -2.02 -18.45 4.24
C ASP A 6 -2.06 -17.13 3.45
N ILE A 7 -1.11 -16.23 3.70
CA ILE A 7 -0.93 -14.97 2.98
C ILE A 7 0.41 -15.02 2.26
N HIS A 8 0.41 -14.67 0.98
CA HIS A 8 1.61 -14.60 0.15
C HIS A 8 1.78 -13.21 -0.47
N LYS A 9 0.69 -12.58 -0.92
CA LYS A 9 0.68 -11.26 -1.57
C LYS A 9 -0.11 -10.24 -0.75
N ILE A 10 0.49 -9.09 -0.48
CA ILE A 10 -0.10 -8.02 0.34
C ILE A 10 -0.19 -6.74 -0.49
N LEU A 11 -1.38 -6.14 -0.53
CA LEU A 11 -1.60 -4.79 -1.06
C LEU A 11 -1.47 -3.75 0.06
N ILE A 12 -0.59 -2.77 -0.14
CA ILE A 12 -0.43 -1.60 0.73
C ILE A 12 -1.02 -0.38 0.01
N ILE A 13 -1.88 0.38 0.69
CA ILE A 13 -2.40 1.66 0.20
C ILE A 13 -1.60 2.79 0.84
N GLY A 14 -0.93 3.61 0.03
CA GLY A 14 -0.21 4.81 0.45
C GLY A 14 -1.13 5.97 0.81
N SER A 15 -0.54 7.09 1.24
CA SER A 15 -1.30 8.28 1.65
C SER A 15 -1.72 9.20 0.51
N GLY A 16 -1.11 9.06 -0.67
CA GLY A 16 -1.27 10.03 -1.74
C GLY A 16 -0.46 11.31 -1.48
N PRO A 17 -0.85 12.45 -2.07
CA PRO A 17 -0.08 13.69 -1.99
C PRO A 17 -0.01 14.22 -0.55
N ILE A 18 1.07 14.94 -0.27
CA ILE A 18 1.31 15.58 1.02
C ILE A 18 0.33 16.73 1.23
N VAL A 19 -0.38 16.72 2.35
CA VAL A 19 -1.30 17.78 2.79
C VAL A 19 -1.11 18.09 4.27
N ILE A 20 -1.61 19.25 4.72
CA ILE A 20 -1.60 19.59 6.15
C ILE A 20 -2.39 18.51 6.91
N GLY A 21 -1.75 17.90 7.91
CA GLY A 21 -2.34 16.82 8.72
C GLY A 21 -2.15 15.40 8.16
N GLN A 22 -1.59 15.26 6.95
CA GLN A 22 -1.21 13.98 6.37
C GLN A 22 0.01 14.15 5.46
N ALA A 23 1.20 13.93 6.01
CA ALA A 23 2.46 14.29 5.36
C ALA A 23 3.46 13.12 5.30
N CYS A 24 4.75 13.43 5.40
CA CYS A 24 5.85 12.53 5.10
C CYS A 24 5.94 11.32 6.05
N GLU A 25 5.25 11.37 7.19
CA GLU A 25 5.16 10.26 8.14
C GLU A 25 4.63 8.97 7.50
N PHE A 26 3.82 9.07 6.44
CA PHE A 26 3.27 7.92 5.72
C PHE A 26 4.22 7.35 4.66
N ASP A 27 5.09 8.17 4.06
CA ASP A 27 6.20 7.65 3.25
C ASP A 27 7.18 6.88 4.13
N TYR A 28 7.55 7.44 5.27
CA TYR A 28 8.39 6.76 6.25
C TYR A 28 7.76 5.43 6.71
N SER A 29 6.49 5.45 7.11
CA SER A 29 5.78 4.26 7.60
C SER A 29 5.59 3.20 6.51
N GLY A 30 5.19 3.61 5.30
CA GLY A 30 5.03 2.73 4.14
C GLY A 30 6.36 2.09 3.71
N THR A 31 7.45 2.86 3.71
CA THR A 31 8.81 2.40 3.45
C THR A 31 9.24 1.32 4.46
N GLN A 32 8.97 1.54 5.76
CA GLN A 32 9.30 0.57 6.81
C GLN A 32 8.49 -0.73 6.65
N ALA A 33 7.21 -0.62 6.30
CA ALA A 33 6.37 -1.78 6.07
C ALA A 33 6.83 -2.61 4.87
N CYS A 34 7.17 -1.96 3.75
CA CYS A 34 7.73 -2.66 2.59
C CYS A 34 9.00 -3.43 2.96
N LYS A 35 9.92 -2.80 3.70
CA LYS A 35 11.14 -3.45 4.20
C LYS A 35 10.85 -4.63 5.14
N ALA A 36 9.88 -4.48 6.05
CA ALA A 36 9.53 -5.53 7.00
C ALA A 36 8.87 -6.73 6.31
N LEU A 37 7.91 -6.49 5.42
CA LEU A 37 7.20 -7.54 4.69
C LEU A 37 8.13 -8.29 3.71
N ARG A 38 9.03 -7.57 3.02
CA ARG A 38 10.01 -8.17 2.12
C ARG A 38 10.97 -9.10 2.88
N LYS A 39 11.44 -8.71 4.07
CA LYS A 39 12.28 -9.57 4.94
C LYS A 39 11.57 -10.86 5.38
N LEU A 40 10.24 -10.82 5.47
CA LEU A 40 9.42 -11.99 5.78
C LEU A 40 9.10 -12.81 4.53
N GLY A 41 9.47 -12.37 3.32
CA GLY A 41 9.21 -13.06 2.07
C GLY A 41 7.75 -13.00 1.64
N TYR A 42 7.09 -11.85 1.84
CA TYR A 42 5.82 -11.54 1.20
C TYR A 42 6.06 -10.84 -0.14
N GLU A 43 5.18 -11.09 -1.10
CA GLU A 43 5.07 -10.30 -2.32
C GLU A 43 4.27 -9.04 -2.03
N ILE A 44 4.78 -7.88 -2.46
CA ILE A 44 4.23 -6.58 -2.09
C ILE A 44 3.70 -5.88 -3.34
N VAL A 45 2.42 -5.56 -3.31
CA VAL A 45 1.80 -4.60 -4.22
C VAL A 45 1.64 -3.30 -3.46
N LEU A 46 2.16 -2.21 -4.00
CA LEU A 46 2.00 -0.89 -3.43
C LEU A 46 1.29 0.03 -4.41
N VAL A 47 0.34 0.81 -3.91
CA VAL A 47 -0.29 1.89 -4.68
C VAL A 47 -0.19 3.21 -3.92
N ASN A 48 0.34 4.24 -4.58
CA ASN A 48 0.44 5.58 -4.04
C ASN A 48 0.51 6.60 -5.18
N SER A 49 -0.37 7.61 -5.18
CA SER A 49 -0.39 8.62 -6.24
C SER A 49 0.75 9.65 -6.14
N ASN A 50 1.49 9.68 -5.03
CA ASN A 50 2.59 10.63 -4.83
C ASN A 50 3.92 10.06 -5.36
N PRO A 51 4.49 10.61 -6.45
CA PRO A 51 5.73 10.12 -7.03
C PRO A 51 6.98 10.53 -6.22
N ALA A 52 6.86 11.47 -5.28
CA ALA A 52 7.98 12.00 -4.50
C ALA A 52 8.16 11.25 -3.17
N THR A 53 8.03 9.92 -3.20
CA THR A 53 8.12 9.07 -1.99
C THR A 53 9.12 7.95 -2.18
N ILE A 54 9.88 7.62 -1.13
CA ILE A 54 10.81 6.49 -1.16
C ILE A 54 10.04 5.19 -1.29
N MET A 55 8.87 5.06 -0.66
CA MET A 55 8.08 3.83 -0.76
C MET A 55 7.72 3.48 -2.21
N THR A 56 7.61 4.46 -3.13
CA THR A 56 7.34 4.24 -4.56
C THR A 56 8.59 3.98 -5.40
N ASP A 57 9.79 3.92 -4.82
CA ASP A 57 10.99 3.54 -5.56
C ASP A 57 10.84 2.08 -6.09
N PRO A 58 11.32 1.78 -7.31
CA PRO A 58 11.12 0.47 -7.93
C PRO A 58 11.61 -0.72 -7.11
N GLU A 59 12.64 -0.55 -6.28
CA GLU A 59 13.18 -1.61 -5.42
C GLU A 59 12.36 -1.89 -4.15
N MET A 60 11.38 -1.05 -3.81
CA MET A 60 10.72 -1.09 -2.50
C MET A 60 9.58 -2.12 -2.44
N ALA A 61 8.77 -2.22 -3.49
CA ALA A 61 7.71 -3.23 -3.64
C ALA A 61 8.00 -4.14 -4.86
N ASP A 62 7.27 -5.24 -5.00
CA ASP A 62 7.40 -6.10 -6.19
C ASP A 62 6.57 -5.54 -7.35
N PHE A 63 5.44 -4.89 -7.02
CA PHE A 63 4.63 -4.11 -7.95
C PHE A 63 4.32 -2.74 -7.34
N THR A 64 4.73 -1.67 -8.02
CA THR A 64 4.45 -0.29 -7.60
C THR A 64 3.54 0.40 -8.61
N TYR A 65 2.41 0.91 -8.12
CA TYR A 65 1.42 1.65 -8.89
C TYR A 65 1.42 3.12 -8.46
N ILE A 66 1.88 4.00 -9.34
CA ILE A 66 1.72 5.45 -9.19
C ILE A 66 0.43 5.86 -9.89
N GLU A 67 -0.69 5.53 -9.24
CA GLU A 67 -2.04 5.70 -9.77
C GLU A 67 -2.90 6.53 -8.80
N PRO A 68 -3.98 7.17 -9.26
CA PRO A 68 -4.94 7.84 -8.39
C PRO A 68 -5.45 6.94 -7.27
N LEU A 69 -5.51 7.47 -6.04
CA LEU A 69 -6.07 6.75 -4.89
C LEU A 69 -7.58 6.92 -4.85
N ASN A 70 -8.29 6.12 -5.64
CA ASN A 70 -9.75 6.04 -5.70
C ASN A 70 -10.21 4.59 -5.87
N GLU A 71 -11.51 4.36 -5.66
CA GLU A 71 -12.15 3.04 -5.74
C GLU A 71 -11.89 2.34 -7.07
N TYR A 72 -11.98 3.05 -8.20
CA TYR A 72 -11.80 2.47 -9.53
C TYR A 72 -10.38 1.92 -9.71
N SER A 73 -9.35 2.75 -9.47
CA SER A 73 -7.95 2.35 -9.62
C SER A 73 -7.60 1.19 -8.69
N LEU A 74 -8.05 1.25 -7.43
CA LEU A 74 -7.83 0.17 -6.47
C LEU A 74 -8.53 -1.13 -6.89
N THR A 75 -9.77 -1.04 -7.37
CA THR A 75 -10.53 -2.19 -7.86
C THR A 75 -9.82 -2.87 -9.03
N GLU A 76 -9.32 -2.11 -9.99
CA GLU A 76 -8.60 -2.66 -11.15
C GLU A 76 -7.25 -3.29 -10.73
N ILE A 77 -6.53 -2.65 -9.80
CA ILE A 77 -5.29 -3.23 -9.24
C ILE A 77 -5.59 -4.53 -8.49
N ILE A 78 -6.62 -4.58 -7.64
CA ILE A 78 -7.02 -5.79 -6.90
C ILE A 78 -7.44 -6.92 -7.86
N LYS A 79 -8.19 -6.60 -8.92
CA LYS A 79 -8.59 -7.59 -9.94
C LYS A 79 -7.38 -8.19 -10.65
N LYS A 80 -6.40 -7.35 -11.01
CA LYS A 80 -5.17 -7.75 -11.69
C LYS A 80 -4.23 -8.54 -10.79
N GLU A 81 -3.95 -8.01 -9.60
CA GLU A 81 -2.89 -8.52 -8.73
C GLU A 81 -3.35 -9.63 -7.79
N ARG A 82 -4.66 -9.69 -7.48
CA ARG A 82 -5.27 -10.69 -6.57
C ARG A 82 -4.50 -10.80 -5.23
N PRO A 83 -4.33 -9.71 -4.46
CA PRO A 83 -3.68 -9.78 -3.15
C PRO A 83 -4.49 -10.63 -2.16
N ASP A 84 -3.80 -11.38 -1.30
CA ASP A 84 -4.43 -12.20 -0.25
C ASP A 84 -4.87 -11.37 0.94
N ALA A 85 -4.20 -10.22 1.15
CA ALA A 85 -4.48 -9.31 2.26
C ALA A 85 -4.29 -7.85 1.85
N LEU A 86 -5.04 -6.98 2.52
CA LEU A 86 -4.93 -5.53 2.43
C LEU A 86 -4.31 -4.97 3.72
N LEU A 87 -3.37 -4.04 3.60
CA LEU A 87 -2.76 -3.33 4.72
C LEU A 87 -3.08 -1.81 4.63
N PRO A 88 -4.21 -1.35 5.19
CA PRO A 88 -4.70 0.02 5.00
C PRO A 88 -4.26 1.02 6.07
N ASN A 89 -3.48 0.60 7.07
CA ASN A 89 -3.15 1.40 8.25
C ASN A 89 -1.85 2.22 8.13
N LEU A 90 -1.27 2.31 6.92
CA LEU A 90 0.02 2.96 6.68
C LEU A 90 -0.07 4.16 5.73
N GLY A 91 -1.26 4.45 5.20
CA GLY A 91 -1.52 5.58 4.30
C GLY A 91 -2.47 6.62 4.90
N GLY A 92 -2.48 6.79 6.22
CA GLY A 92 -3.28 7.79 6.90
C GLY A 92 -4.78 7.60 6.72
N GLN A 93 -5.52 8.71 6.74
CA GLN A 93 -6.97 8.69 6.62
C GLN A 93 -7.41 8.29 5.20
N THR A 94 -6.61 8.64 4.19
CA THR A 94 -6.86 8.25 2.79
C THR A 94 -6.96 6.73 2.64
N ALA A 95 -5.98 5.99 3.15
CA ALA A 95 -5.99 4.53 3.04
C ALA A 95 -7.12 3.88 3.85
N LEU A 96 -7.44 4.41 5.04
CA LEU A 96 -8.54 3.92 5.86
C LEU A 96 -9.91 4.11 5.17
N ASN A 97 -10.17 5.31 4.65
CA ASN A 97 -11.44 5.60 3.96
C ASN A 97 -11.60 4.72 2.71
N LEU A 98 -10.56 4.62 1.88
CA LEU A 98 -10.60 3.79 0.68
C LEU A 98 -10.78 2.31 1.01
N SER A 99 -10.18 1.82 2.11
CA SER A 99 -10.38 0.43 2.53
C SER A 99 -11.82 0.13 2.96
N LEU A 100 -12.52 1.12 3.54
CA LEU A 100 -13.93 1.00 3.89
C LEU A 100 -14.82 1.07 2.65
N GLU A 101 -14.49 1.93 1.68
CA GLU A 101 -15.20 2.01 0.40
C GLU A 101 -15.12 0.68 -0.36
N LEU A 102 -13.93 0.08 -0.44
CA LEU A 102 -13.70 -1.22 -1.09
C LEU A 102 -14.35 -2.42 -0.39
N ALA A 103 -14.78 -2.27 0.86
CA ALA A 103 -15.39 -3.35 1.64
C ALA A 103 -16.91 -3.49 1.39
N ASN A 104 -17.52 -2.55 0.67
CA ASN A 104 -18.95 -2.55 0.33
C ASN A 104 -19.20 -3.21 -1.03
#